data_AF-C3LPU4-F1
#
_entry.id   AF-C3LPU4-F1
#
_cell.length_a   1.000
_cell.length_b   1.000
_cell.length_c   1.000
_cell.angle_alpha   90.00
_cell.angle_beta   90.00
_cell.angle_gamma   90.00
#
_symmetry.space_group_name_H-M   'P 1'
#
loop_
_entity.id
_entity.type
_entity.pdbx_description
1 polymer ?
#
loop_
_entity_poly.entity_id
_entity_poly.type
_entity_poly.pdbx_seq_one_letter_code
_entity_poly.pdbx_strand_id
1 'polypeptide(L)' 'MVNLYIMLNCTHTNHLQRKRRTLWQKLIGIKEVYICRECGHIIKIK' A
#
# COMPACT_ATOMS: atom_id res chain seq x y z
N MET A 1 10.30 6.02 -17.66
CA MET A 1 11.33 6.28 -16.62
C MET A 1 10.61 6.36 -15.29
N VAL A 2 10.97 5.43 -14.40
CA VAL A 2 10.33 5.15 -13.11
C VAL A 2 10.56 6.33 -12.19
N ASN A 3 9.52 7.12 -11.91
CA ASN A 3 9.66 8.25 -11.01
C ASN A 3 9.53 7.77 -9.56
N LEU A 4 10.70 7.51 -8.99
CA LEU A 4 10.96 7.12 -7.62
C LEU A 4 10.72 8.32 -6.70
N TYR A 5 9.46 8.62 -6.37
CA TYR A 5 9.15 9.49 -5.24
C TYR A 5 8.55 8.66 -4.11
N ILE A 6 9.39 8.43 -3.11
CA ILE A 6 8.96 8.14 -1.74
C ILE A 6 8.18 9.39 -1.28
N MET A 7 6.90 9.50 -1.65
CA MET A 7 6.01 10.46 -1.02
C MET A 7 5.71 9.94 0.37
N LEU A 8 6.30 10.65 1.33
CA LEU A 8 6.24 10.39 2.77
C LEU A 8 4.81 10.44 3.35
N ASN A 9 3.82 10.91 2.58
CA ASN A 9 2.39 10.77 2.87
C ASN A 9 1.64 10.82 1.54
N CYS A 10 0.97 9.73 1.14
CA CYS A 10 0.06 9.83 0.01
C CYS A 10 -1.18 10.60 0.47
N THR A 11 -1.39 11.80 -0.09
CA THR A 11 -2.54 12.67 0.19
C THR A 11 -3.84 12.17 -0.44
N HIS A 12 -3.76 11.17 -1.32
CA HIS A 12 -4.89 10.55 -1.99
C HIS A 12 -5.53 9.44 -1.14
N THR A 13 -5.95 9.76 0.09
CA THR A 13 -6.61 8.78 0.97
C THR A 13 -7.85 8.17 0.31
N ASN A 14 -8.54 8.95 -0.52
CA ASN A 14 -9.72 8.51 -1.27
C ASN A 14 -9.41 7.47 -2.37
N HIS A 15 -8.16 7.36 -2.82
CA HIS A 15 -7.74 6.41 -3.86
C HIS A 15 -6.97 5.19 -3.29
N LEU A 16 -6.97 5.02 -1.96
CA LEU A 16 -6.47 3.82 -1.30
C LEU A 16 -7.42 2.65 -1.56
N GLN A 17 -6.91 1.67 -2.29
CA GLN A 17 -7.64 0.43 -2.53
C GLN A 17 -7.09 -0.67 -1.62
N ARG A 18 -8.00 -1.36 -0.92
CA ARG A 18 -7.64 -2.54 -0.14
C ARG A 18 -7.23 -3.66 -1.10
N LYS A 19 -5.99 -4.12 -0.99
CA LYS A 19 -5.47 -5.24 -1.77
C LYS A 19 -5.58 -6.53 -0.96
N ARG A 20 -5.90 -7.63 -1.63
CA ARG A 20 -5.88 -8.96 -1.02
C ARG A 20 -4.47 -9.25 -0.51
N ARG A 21 -4.38 -9.72 0.72
CA ARG A 21 -3.14 -10.15 1.33
C ARG A 21 -2.56 -11.35 0.59
N THR A 22 -1.25 -11.33 0.37
CA THR A 22 -0.52 -12.50 -0.11
C THR A 22 -0.26 -13.49 1.03
N LEU A 23 0.05 -14.75 0.69
CA LEU A 23 0.34 -15.79 1.69
C LEU A 23 1.52 -15.41 2.59
N TRP A 24 2.56 -14.80 2.03
CA TRP A 24 3.68 -14.24 2.77
C TRP A 24 3.28 -13.15 3.76
N GLN A 25 2.36 -12.27 3.37
CA GLN A 25 1.86 -11.21 4.26
C GLN A 25 1.06 -11.79 5.43
N LYS A 26 0.33 -12.89 5.22
CA LYS A 26 -0.33 -13.60 6.32
C LYS A 26 0.68 -14.22 7.28
N LEU A 27 1.76 -14.81 6.77
CA LEU A 27 2.81 -15.43 7.59
C LEU A 27 3.54 -14.41 8.48
N ILE A 28 3.77 -13.18 7.98
CA ILE A 28 4.42 -12.10 8.71
C ILE A 28 3.44 -11.38 9.67
N GLY A 29 2.16 -11.79 9.72
CA GLY A 29 1.15 -11.21 10.59
C GLY A 29 0.56 -9.90 10.11
N ILE A 30 0.64 -9.58 8.82
CA ILE A 30 0.04 -8.37 8.26
C ILE A 30 -1.48 -8.59 8.13
N LYS A 31 -2.27 -7.76 8.82
CA LYS A 31 -3.74 -7.80 8.80
C LYS A 31 -4.32 -7.20 7.53
N GLU A 32 -3.76 -6.11 7.03
CA GLU A 32 -4.31 -5.39 5.88
C GLU A 32 -3.24 -4.72 5.04
N VAL A 33 -3.51 -4.62 3.74
CA VAL A 33 -2.63 -3.95 2.79
C VAL A 33 -3.49 -3.04 1.92
N TYR A 34 -3.12 -1.78 1.89
CA TYR A 34 -3.72 -0.77 1.02
C TYR A 34 -2.68 -0.31 0.02
N ILE A 35 -3.11 -0.10 -1.21
CA ILE A 35 -2.28 0.47 -2.26
C ILE A 35 -3.04 1.64 -2.86
N CYS A 36 -2.39 2.80 -2.94
CA CYS A 36 -2.96 3.92 -3.67
C CYS A 36 -2.79 3.69 -5.17
N ARG A 37 -3.89 3.81 -5.92
CA ARG A 37 -3.91 3.59 -7.37
C ARG A 37 -3.17 4.68 -8.15
N GLU A 38 -3.10 5.90 -7.62
CA GLU A 38 -2.47 7.03 -8.29
C GLU A 38 -0.98 7.18 -7.98
N CYS A 39 -0.62 7.13 -6.69
CA CYS A 39 0.77 7.37 -6.25
C CYS A 39 1.56 6.05 -6.07
N GLY A 40 0.89 4.88 -6.08
CA GLY A 40 1.53 3.59 -5.83
C GLY A 40 1.95 3.35 -4.37
N HIS A 41 1.62 4.26 -3.45
CA HIS A 41 1.99 4.15 -2.04
C HIS A 41 1.30 2.94 -1.38
N ILE A 42 2.06 2.18 -0.60
CA ILE A 42 1.60 0.95 0.05
C ILE A 42 1.55 1.15 1.56
N ILE A 43 0.35 1.10 2.12
CA ILE A 43 0.12 1.12 3.57
C ILE A 43 -0.10 -0.32 4.02
N LYS A 44 0.67 -0.76 5.02
CA LYS A 44 0.54 -2.09 5.62
C LYS A 44 0.16 -1.94 7.08
N ILE A 45 -0.95 -2.55 7.47
CA ILE A 45 -1.41 -2.60 8.85
C ILE A 45 -1.07 -4.00 9.38
N LYS A 46 -0.25 -4.07 10.43
CA LYS A 46 0.08 -5.31 11.15
C LYS A 46 -1.02 -5.64 12.16
#